data_AF-A0A2W7RS57-F1
#
_entry.id   AF-A0A2W7RS57-F1
#
_cell.length_a   1.000
_cell.length_b   1.000
_cell.length_c   1.000
_cell.angle_alpha   90.00
_cell.angle_beta   90.00
_cell.angle_gamma   90.00
#
_symmetry.space_group_name_H-M   'P 1'
#
loop_
_entity.id
_entity.type
_entity.pdbx_description
1 polymer ?
#
loop_
_entity_poly.entity_id
_entity_poly.type
_entity_poly.pdbx_seq_one_letter_code
_entity_poly.pdbx_strand_id
1 'polypeptide(L)'
;MIKKNYKRVVLILLLFILAFLLVNYYRPFKAKHGFFDFGLADSGSGMISIVIVYFFLSKKSMSFLESLKLACLIFSLYLTQEILSYFSPFIGTFDVKDLLYYFFGLVIVFYFDIRKREVFPEEKMH
;
A
#
# COMPACT_ATOMS: atom_id res chain seq x y z
N MET A 1 -25.48 9.47 7.31
CA MET A 1 -24.27 9.58 6.45
C MET A 1 -23.01 8.85 6.98
N ILE A 2 -22.99 8.30 8.21
CA ILE A 2 -21.76 7.75 8.86
C ILE A 2 -21.51 6.25 8.53
N LYS A 3 -22.55 5.49 8.15
CA LYS A 3 -22.48 4.01 8.03
C LYS A 3 -21.64 3.46 6.87
N LYS A 4 -21.14 4.25 5.91
CA LYS A 4 -20.41 3.72 4.74
C LYS A 4 -18.87 3.83 4.83
N ASN A 5 -18.36 4.66 5.74
CA ASN A 5 -16.92 4.86 5.93
C ASN A 5 -16.28 3.89 6.93
N TYR A 6 -17.04 3.28 7.84
CA TYR A 6 -16.47 2.40 8.86
C TYR A 6 -15.74 1.19 8.25
N LYS A 7 -16.27 0.58 7.17
CA LYS A 7 -15.62 -0.58 6.53
C LYS A 7 -14.21 -0.24 6.02
N ARG A 8 -14.04 0.96 5.46
CA ARG A 8 -12.75 1.45 4.96
C ARG A 8 -11.78 1.72 6.10
N VAL A 9 -12.27 2.34 7.18
CA VAL A 9 -11.47 2.61 8.38
C VAL A 9 -11.05 1.30 9.06
N VAL A 10 -11.96 0.33 9.21
CA VAL A 10 -11.65 -0.99 9.76
C VAL A 10 -10.63 -1.72 8.91
N LEU A 11 -10.76 -1.68 7.57
CA LEU A 11 -9.77 -2.28 6.68
C LEU A 11 -8.39 -1.64 6.85
N ILE A 12 -8.31 -0.30 6.88
CA ILE A 12 -7.05 0.42 7.11
C ILE A 12 -6.45 0.02 8.45
N LEU A 13 -7.26 -0.06 9.51
CA LEU A 13 -6.80 -0.46 10.84
C LEU A 13 -6.27 -1.90 10.86
N LEU A 14 -6.95 -2.83 10.18
CA LEU A 14 -6.48 -4.21 10.04
C LEU A 14 -5.15 -4.30 9.26
N LEU A 15 -5.01 -3.51 8.18
CA LEU A 15 -3.76 -3.44 7.42
C LEU A 15 -2.63 -2.84 8.27
N PHE A 16 -2.91 -1.82 9.09
CA PHE A 16 -1.93 -1.27 10.03
C PHE A 16 -1.47 -2.31 11.05
N ILE A 17 -2.40 -3.06 11.64
CA ILE A 17 -2.07 -4.15 12.57
C ILE A 17 -1.21 -5.21 11.86
N LEU A 18 -1.56 -5.57 10.62
CA LEU A 18 -0.79 -6.54 9.85
C LEU A 18 0.64 -6.04 9.55
N ALA A 19 0.80 -4.78 9.14
CA ALA A 19 2.13 -4.18 8.94
C ALA A 19 2.93 -4.14 10.24
N PHE A 20 2.29 -3.80 11.36
CA PHE A 20 2.91 -3.84 12.69
C PHE A 20 3.38 -5.25 13.07
N LEU A 21 2.56 -6.27 12.82
CA LEU A 21 2.91 -7.67 13.07
C LEU A 21 4.08 -8.13 12.19
N LEU A 22 4.10 -7.72 10.91
CA LEU A 22 5.19 -8.06 10.00
C LEU A 22 6.53 -7.50 10.50
N VAL A 23 6.57 -6.22 10.87
CA VAL A 23 7.80 -5.54 11.28
C VAL A 23 8.27 -6.00 12.66
N ASN A 24 7.38 -6.11 13.64
CA ASN A 24 7.77 -6.31 15.04
C ASN A 24 7.84 -7.78 15.47
N TYR A 25 7.17 -8.69 14.76
CA TYR A 25 7.12 -10.11 15.14
C TYR A 25 7.64 -11.02 14.03
N TYR A 26 7.11 -10.88 12.81
CA TYR A 26 7.47 -11.78 11.71
C TYR A 26 8.93 -11.60 11.25
N ARG A 27 9.38 -10.36 11.06
CA ARG A 27 10.75 -10.08 10.61
C ARG A 27 11.81 -10.57 11.62
N PRO A 28 11.71 -10.31 12.93
CA PRO A 28 12.59 -10.92 13.92
C PRO A 28 12.51 -12.45 13.94
N PHE A 29 11.30 -13.01 13.79
CA PHE A 29 11.11 -14.45 13.74
C PHE A 29 11.83 -15.09 12.55
N LYS A 30 11.71 -14.51 11.35
CA LYS A 30 12.46 -14.92 10.15
C LYS A 30 13.96 -14.83 10.40
N ALA A 31 14.43 -13.69 10.90
CA ALA A 31 15.86 -13.49 11.17
C ALA A 31 16.42 -14.55 12.14
N LYS A 32 15.62 -14.99 13.12
CA LYS A 32 16.00 -16.03 14.08
C LYS A 32 16.03 -17.45 13.48
N HIS A 33 15.11 -17.78 12.58
CA HIS A 33 14.95 -19.15 12.06
C HIS A 33 15.55 -19.36 10.67
N GLY A 34 15.95 -18.29 9.97
CA GLY A 34 16.72 -18.36 8.73
C GLY A 34 15.98 -18.94 7.52
N PHE A 35 14.65 -19.00 7.53
CA PHE A 35 13.90 -19.50 6.37
C PHE A 35 13.71 -18.42 5.29
N PHE A 36 13.54 -18.87 4.05
CA PHE A 36 13.31 -18.02 2.89
C PHE A 36 11.82 -17.67 2.75
N ASP A 37 11.50 -16.38 2.66
CA ASP A 37 10.14 -15.85 2.62
C ASP A 37 9.88 -14.95 1.39
N PHE A 38 10.70 -15.06 0.35
CA PHE A 38 10.62 -14.24 -0.86
C PHE A 38 10.70 -12.72 -0.61
N GLY A 39 11.25 -12.28 0.52
CA GLY A 39 11.39 -10.86 0.86
C GLY A 39 10.17 -10.26 1.56
N LEU A 40 9.18 -11.07 1.96
CA LEU A 40 7.96 -10.59 2.61
C LEU A 40 8.24 -9.84 3.92
N ALA A 41 9.18 -10.31 4.73
CA ALA A 41 9.53 -9.70 6.01
C ALA A 41 10.17 -8.32 5.88
N ASP A 42 10.85 -8.06 4.75
CA ASP A 42 11.60 -6.84 4.52
C ASP A 42 10.74 -5.82 3.74
N SER A 43 10.08 -6.27 2.66
CA SER A 43 9.34 -5.41 1.73
C SER A 43 7.81 -5.44 1.92
N GLY A 44 7.28 -6.42 2.67
CA GLY A 44 5.84 -6.64 2.81
C GLY A 44 5.12 -5.51 3.56
N SER A 45 5.74 -4.92 4.58
CA SER A 45 5.20 -3.71 5.22
C SER A 45 5.14 -2.53 4.26
N GLY A 46 6.10 -2.43 3.34
CA GLY A 46 6.11 -1.45 2.27
C GLY A 46 4.91 -1.59 1.34
N MET A 47 4.66 -2.82 0.86
CA MET A 47 3.47 -3.16 0.07
C MET A 47 2.16 -2.82 0.82
N ILE A 48 2.07 -3.09 2.12
CA ILE A 48 0.86 -2.73 2.87
C ILE A 48 0.72 -1.21 3.00
N SER A 49 1.82 -0.50 3.20
CA SER A 49 1.80 0.96 3.35
C SER A 49 1.27 1.67 2.10
N ILE A 50 1.66 1.23 0.89
CA ILE A 50 1.18 1.85 -0.35
C ILE A 50 -0.33 1.62 -0.54
N VAL A 51 -0.83 0.45 -0.14
CA VAL A 51 -2.27 0.12 -0.15
C VAL A 51 -3.03 1.02 0.82
N ILE A 52 -2.49 1.24 2.03
CA ILE A 52 -3.08 2.14 3.02
C ILE A 52 -3.13 3.57 2.50
N VAL A 53 -2.02 4.10 1.97
CA VAL A 53 -1.93 5.47 1.46
C VAL A 53 -2.92 5.68 0.30
N TYR A 54 -2.99 4.72 -0.63
CA TYR A 54 -3.97 4.76 -1.72
C TYR A 54 -5.41 4.79 -1.18
N PHE A 55 -5.75 3.89 -0.26
CA PHE A 55 -7.03 3.89 0.41
C PHE A 55 -7.23 5.05 1.38
N PHE A 56 -6.24 5.86 1.71
CA PHE A 56 -6.48 7.06 2.47
C PHE A 56 -6.86 8.22 1.55
N LEU A 57 -6.15 8.33 0.41
CA LEU A 57 -6.27 9.45 -0.52
C LEU A 57 -7.37 9.29 -1.58
N SER A 58 -7.75 8.06 -1.94
CA SER A 58 -8.73 7.85 -3.01
C SER A 58 -10.15 8.26 -2.60
N LYS A 59 -10.89 8.89 -3.51
CA LYS A 59 -12.29 9.27 -3.29
C LYS A 59 -13.18 8.36 -4.14
N LYS A 60 -14.35 7.99 -3.62
CA LYS A 60 -15.30 7.13 -4.36
C LYS A 60 -15.73 7.70 -5.70
N SER A 61 -15.82 9.03 -5.78
CA SER A 61 -16.24 9.77 -6.96
C SER A 61 -15.15 9.93 -8.02
N MET A 62 -13.91 9.51 -7.76
CA MET A 62 -12.83 9.66 -8.74
C MET A 62 -13.15 8.90 -10.03
N SER A 63 -12.80 9.50 -11.15
CA SER A 63 -12.75 8.87 -12.46
C SER A 63 -11.57 7.89 -12.56
N PHE A 64 -11.55 7.07 -13.62
CA PHE A 64 -10.42 6.19 -13.92
C PHE A 64 -9.11 6.99 -14.04
N LEU A 65 -9.13 8.08 -14.82
CA LEU A 65 -7.95 8.91 -15.06
C LEU A 65 -7.42 9.54 -13.77
N GLU A 66 -8.29 10.02 -12.89
CA GLU A 66 -7.89 10.56 -11.58
C GLU A 66 -7.27 9.49 -10.68
N SER A 67 -7.81 8.27 -10.72
CA SER A 67 -7.30 7.13 -9.93
C SER A 67 -5.94 6.69 -10.44
N LEU A 68 -5.73 6.69 -11.76
CA LEU A 68 -4.44 6.41 -12.38
C LEU A 68 -3.41 7.49 -12.02
N LYS A 69 -3.80 8.77 -12.09
CA LYS A 69 -2.93 9.88 -11.65
C LYS A 69 -2.56 9.76 -10.18
N LEU A 70 -3.51 9.41 -9.31
CA LEU A 70 -3.24 9.17 -7.89
C LEU A 70 -2.28 8.00 -7.69
N ALA A 71 -2.48 6.89 -8.42
CA ALA A 71 -1.60 5.74 -8.35
C ALA A 71 -0.17 6.11 -8.76
N CYS A 72 0.00 6.77 -9.91
CA CYS A 72 1.30 7.25 -10.36
C CYS A 72 1.94 8.21 -9.37
N LEU A 73 1.17 9.13 -8.77
CA LEU A 73 1.68 10.05 -7.76
C LEU A 73 2.22 9.29 -6.54
N ILE A 74 1.43 8.35 -6.01
CA ILE A 74 1.85 7.55 -4.85
C ILE A 74 3.11 6.75 -5.19
N PHE A 75 3.16 6.09 -6.35
CA PHE A 75 4.35 5.35 -6.77
C PHE A 75 5.58 6.25 -6.86
N SER A 76 5.45 7.43 -7.48
CA SER A 76 6.55 8.40 -7.60
C SER A 76 7.05 8.91 -6.25
N LEU A 77 6.16 9.04 -5.24
CA LEU A 77 6.56 9.41 -3.88
C LEU A 77 7.41 8.32 -3.23
N TYR A 78 6.98 7.06 -3.30
CA TYR A 78 7.73 5.92 -2.77
C TYR A 78 9.05 5.69 -3.52
N LEU A 79 9.04 5.82 -4.85
CA LEU A 79 10.25 5.77 -5.67
C LEU A 79 11.25 6.85 -5.26
N THR A 80 10.77 8.09 -5.06
CA THR A 80 11.62 9.18 -4.57
C THR A 80 12.18 8.87 -3.18
N GLN A 81 11.38 8.32 -2.27
CA GLN A 81 11.85 7.93 -0.94
C GLN A 81 12.94 6.84 -1.00
N GLU A 82 12.81 5.85 -1.88
CA GLU A 82 13.87 4.84 -2.09
C GLU A 82 15.14 5.45 -2.67
N ILE A 83 15.02 6.31 -3.68
CA ILE A 83 16.17 7.02 -4.24
C ILE A 83 16.86 7.86 -3.17
N LEU A 84 16.11 8.54 -2.31
CA LEU A 84 16.68 9.29 -1.19
C LEU A 84 17.34 8.39 -0.14
N SER A 85 16.79 7.19 0.08
CA SER A 85 17.36 6.18 0.99
C SER A 85 18.71 5.65 0.48
N TYR A 86 18.96 5.70 -0.84
CA TYR A 86 20.27 5.42 -1.41
C TYR A 86 21.33 6.47 -1.03
N PHE A 87 20.94 7.74 -0.93
CA PHE A 87 21.86 8.85 -0.60
C PHE A 87 22.02 9.09 0.91
N SER A 88 21.01 8.72 1.71
CA SER A 88 21.03 8.95 3.16
C SER A 88 20.58 7.72 3.93
N PRO A 89 21.48 7.06 4.69
CA PRO A 89 21.15 5.89 5.49
C PRO A 89 20.20 6.20 6.66
N PHE A 90 19.98 7.48 6.98
CA PHE A 90 19.01 7.90 7.98
C PHE A 90 17.56 7.80 7.51
N ILE A 91 17.32 7.77 6.19
CA ILE A 91 15.98 7.67 5.60
C ILE A 91 15.55 6.20 5.51
N GLY A 92 16.48 5.32 5.17
CA GLY A 92 16.22 3.90 5.00
C GLY A 92 17.39 3.18 4.34
N THR A 93 17.17 1.92 3.99
CA THR A 93 18.10 1.13 3.18
C THR A 93 17.46 0.94 1.82
N PHE A 94 18.14 1.35 0.76
CA PHE A 94 17.67 1.13 -0.61
C PHE A 94 17.62 -0.38 -0.92
N ASP A 95 16.43 -0.90 -1.23
CA ASP A 95 16.25 -2.26 -1.77
C ASP A 95 15.36 -2.24 -3.02
N VAL A 96 15.87 -2.79 -4.12
CA VAL A 96 15.11 -2.93 -5.37
C VAL A 96 13.85 -3.78 -5.17
N LYS A 97 13.87 -4.72 -4.22
CA LYS A 97 12.67 -5.50 -3.86
C LYS A 97 11.57 -4.61 -3.33
N ASP A 98 11.88 -3.56 -2.58
CA ASP A 98 10.86 -2.65 -2.06
C ASP A 98 10.10 -1.97 -3.21
N LEU A 99 10.80 -1.56 -4.27
CA LEU A 99 10.17 -1.01 -5.48
C LEU A 99 9.20 -2.00 -6.15
N LEU A 100 9.56 -3.28 -6.22
CA LEU A 100 8.68 -4.32 -6.76
C LEU A 100 7.44 -4.49 -5.88
N TYR A 101 7.62 -4.54 -4.57
CA TYR A 101 6.52 -4.69 -3.61
C TYR A 101 5.58 -3.48 -3.60
N TYR A 102 6.12 -2.26 -3.70
CA TYR A 102 5.32 -1.05 -3.90
C TYR A 102 4.50 -1.14 -5.19
N PHE A 103 5.14 -1.52 -6.30
CA PHE A 103 4.46 -1.66 -7.58
C PHE A 103 3.32 -2.70 -7.51
N PHE A 104 3.57 -3.89 -6.97
CA PHE A 104 2.54 -4.92 -6.84
C PHE A 104 1.40 -4.50 -5.91
N GLY A 105 1.70 -3.91 -4.76
CA GLY A 105 0.69 -3.38 -3.84
C GLY A 105 -0.21 -2.35 -4.52
N LEU A 106 0.40 -1.46 -5.31
CA LEU A 106 -0.32 -0.43 -6.04
C LEU A 106 -1.19 -1.00 -7.17
N VAL A 107 -0.67 -1.93 -7.96
CA VAL A 107 -1.43 -2.60 -9.02
C VAL A 107 -2.65 -3.32 -8.44
N ILE A 108 -2.47 -4.04 -7.34
CA ILE A 108 -3.55 -4.76 -6.66
C ILE A 108 -4.62 -3.78 -6.17
N VAL A 109 -4.24 -2.74 -5.43
CA VAL A 109 -5.23 -1.80 -4.87
C VAL A 109 -5.95 -1.01 -5.97
N PHE A 110 -5.22 -0.59 -7.02
CA PHE A 110 -5.80 0.09 -8.16
C PHE A 110 -6.80 -0.80 -8.88
N TYR A 111 -6.45 -2.06 -9.17
CA TYR A 111 -7.35 -3.01 -9.82
C TYR A 111 -8.65 -3.22 -9.03
N PHE A 112 -8.55 -3.44 -7.72
CA PHE A 112 -9.72 -3.63 -6.86
C PHE A 112 -10.60 -2.38 -6.80
N ASP A 113 -9.99 -1.20 -6.75
CA ASP A 113 -10.71 0.07 -6.72
C ASP A 113 -11.46 0.33 -8.04
N ILE A 114 -10.83 0.07 -9.19
CA ILE A 114 -11.50 0.18 -10.49
C ILE A 114 -12.66 -0.83 -10.61
N ARG A 115 -12.42 -2.11 -10.31
CA ARG A 115 -13.46 -3.16 -10.34
C ARG A 115 -14.67 -2.80 -9.49
N LYS A 116 -14.43 -2.29 -8.28
CA LYS A 116 -15.51 -1.88 -7.37
C LYS A 116 -16.36 -0.76 -7.98
N ARG A 117 -15.75 0.16 -8.73
CA ARG A 117 -16.45 1.30 -9.35
C ARG A 117 -17.22 0.91 -10.61
N GLU A 118 -16.76 -0.10 -11.34
CA GLU A 118 -17.48 -0.68 -12.48
C GLU A 118 -18.72 -1.47 -12.03
N VAL A 119 -18.60 -2.24 -10.95
CA VAL A 119 -19.69 -3.09 -10.44
C VAL A 119 -20.77 -2.29 -9.71
N PHE A 120 -20.41 -1.18 -9.07
CA PHE A 120 -21.35 -0.34 -8.32
C PHE A 120 -21.38 1.12 -8.82
N PRO A 121 -21.85 1.37 -10.06
CA PRO A 121 -21.83 2.71 -10.66
C PRO A 121 -22.80 3.69 -9.98
N GLU A 122 -23.86 3.17 -9.31
CA GLU A 122 -24.91 3.97 -8.68
C GLU A 122 -24.45 4.79 -7.46
N GLU A 123 -23.27 4.50 -6.89
CA GLU A 123 -22.70 5.31 -5.81
C GLU A 123 -22.13 6.67 -6.29
N LYS A 124 -22.17 6.96 -7.60
CA LYS A 124 -21.69 8.24 -8.18
C LYS A 124 -22.72 9.38 -8.17
N MET A 125 -24.00 9.10 -7.92
CA MET A 125 -25.09 10.09 -8.09
C MET A 125 -25.57 10.77 -6.79
N HIS A 126 -24.82 10.66 -5.69
CA HIS A 126 -25.15 11.30 -4.41
C HIS A 126 -24.00 12.11 -3.84
#